data_AF-A0A4Y2CYU8-F1
#
_entry.id   AF-A0A4Y2CYU8-F1
#
_cell.length_a   1.000
_cell.length_b   1.000
_cell.length_c   1.000
_cell.angle_alpha   90.00
_cell.angle_beta   90.00
_cell.angle_gamma   90.00
#
_symmetry.space_group_name_H-M   'P 1'
#
loop_
_entity.id
_entity.type
_entity.pdbx_description
1 polymer ?
#
loop_
_entity_poly.entity_id
_entity_poly.type
_entity_poly.pdbx_seq_one_letter_code
_entity_poly.pdbx_strand_id
1 'polypeptide(L)'
;MAPHHALSAVDRLLRDLTSSDLPFGGKGFFLGGDWRQILPVVVNANRKTIIETCLKNSPLWSTFKKFSLVWNMRTETAEQDFTDWRLHLGNESFTNNCQLGEDVV
;
A
#
# COMPACT_ATOMS: atom_id res chain seq x y z
N MET A 1 6.20 1.09 -4.89
CA MET A 1 5.58 0.23 -3.85
C MET A 1 6.21 -1.17 -3.89
N ALA A 2 6.40 -1.83 -2.75
CA ALA A 2 6.94 -3.19 -2.71
C ALA A 2 5.86 -4.21 -3.15
N PRO A 3 6.19 -5.16 -4.04
CA PRO A 3 5.27 -6.21 -4.47
C PRO A 3 5.17 -7.33 -3.42
N HIS A 4 4.08 -8.11 -3.44
CA HIS A 4 3.88 -9.18 -2.45
C HIS A 4 4.98 -10.26 -2.50
N HIS A 5 5.60 -10.50 -3.66
CA HIS A 5 6.70 -11.45 -3.78
C HIS A 5 7.94 -11.03 -2.98
N ALA A 6 8.18 -9.73 -2.84
CA ALA A 6 9.27 -9.23 -1.99
C ALA A 6 8.98 -9.54 -0.52
N LEU A 7 7.73 -9.41 -0.07
CA LEU A 7 7.31 -9.79 1.28
C LEU A 7 7.50 -11.30 1.50
N SER A 8 7.10 -12.13 0.54
CA SER A 8 7.28 -13.58 0.61
C SER A 8 8.76 -13.99 0.64
N ALA A 9 9.62 -13.29 -0.12
CA ALA A 9 11.05 -13.54 -0.09
C ALA A 9 11.65 -13.21 1.29
N VAL A 10 11.25 -12.09 1.89
CA VAL A 10 11.68 -11.71 3.25
C VAL A 10 11.19 -12.71 4.29
N ASP A 11 9.93 -13.15 4.22
CA ASP A 11 9.38 -14.17 5.12
C ASP A 11 10.19 -15.47 5.05
N ARG A 12 10.41 -16.00 3.84
CA ARG A 12 11.21 -17.21 3.61
C ARG A 12 12.63 -17.07 4.16
N LEU A 13 13.31 -15.97 3.81
CA LEU A 13 14.66 -15.69 4.28
C LEU A 13 14.75 -15.68 5.81
N LEU A 14 13.79 -15.04 6.49
CA LEU A 14 13.81 -14.98 7.95
C LEU A 14 13.51 -16.32 8.59
N ARG A 15 12.63 -17.14 8.01
CA ARG A 15 12.39 -18.52 8.47
C ARG A 15 13.63 -19.39 8.33
N ASP A 16 14.32 -19.29 7.20
CA ASP A 16 15.56 -20.03 6.94
C ASP A 16 16.67 -19.61 7.93
N LEU A 17 16.82 -18.31 8.16
CA LEU A 17 17.85 -17.77 9.07
C LEU A 17 17.60 -18.11 10.54
N THR A 18 16.33 -18.24 10.97
CA THR A 18 15.99 -18.54 12.36
C THR A 18 15.65 -20.00 12.60
N SER A 19 15.67 -20.84 11.57
CA SER A 19 15.23 -22.23 11.61
C SER A 19 13.84 -22.37 12.26
N SER A 20 12.90 -21.50 11.88
CA SER A 20 11.56 -21.43 12.47
C SER A 20 10.49 -21.31 11.39
N ASP A 21 9.44 -22.13 11.48
CA ASP A 21 8.30 -22.08 10.55
C ASP A 21 7.29 -20.96 10.88
N LEU A 22 7.50 -20.23 11.97
CA LEU A 22 6.66 -19.08 12.31
C LEU A 22 6.77 -18.00 11.21
N PRO A 23 5.71 -17.22 10.94
CA PRO A 23 5.81 -16.07 10.05
C PRO A 23 7.01 -15.17 10.40
N PHE A 24 7.77 -14.79 9.38
CA PHE A 24 8.99 -13.99 9.50
C PHE A 24 10.02 -14.56 10.48
N GLY A 25 10.07 -15.90 10.61
CA GLY A 25 10.99 -16.57 11.53
C GLY A 25 10.74 -16.22 13.01
N GLY A 26 9.50 -15.84 13.36
CA GLY A 26 9.11 -15.42 14.71
C GLY A 26 9.53 -13.98 15.06
N LYS A 27 9.98 -13.18 14.09
CA LYS A 27 10.35 -11.78 14.32
C LYS A 27 9.13 -10.87 14.23
N GLY A 28 9.13 -9.82 15.06
CA GLY A 28 8.17 -8.72 14.90
C GLY A 28 8.38 -8.03 13.56
N PHE A 29 7.31 -7.92 12.77
CA PHE A 29 7.37 -7.34 11.43
C PHE A 29 6.29 -6.29 11.27
N PHE A 30 6.68 -5.09 10.82
CA PHE A 30 5.78 -3.95 10.64
C PHE A 30 5.84 -3.47 9.20
N LEU A 31 4.67 -3.24 8.62
CA LEU A 31 4.50 -2.66 7.30
C LEU A 31 3.88 -1.26 7.47
N GLY A 32 4.47 -0.27 6.80
CA GLY A 32 3.94 1.08 6.72
C GLY A 32 3.77 1.49 5.27
N GLY A 33 2.70 2.23 4.97
CA GLY A 33 2.43 2.72 3.61
C GLY A 33 1.05 3.35 3.48
N ASP A 34 0.76 3.88 2.30
CA ASP A 34 -0.53 4.45 1.95
C ASP A 34 -1.00 3.84 0.61
N TRP A 35 -2.16 3.20 0.63
CA TRP A 35 -2.73 2.51 -0.55
C TRP A 35 -3.27 3.46 -1.61
N ARG A 36 -3.43 4.74 -1.27
CA ARG A 36 -3.82 5.81 -2.18
C ARG A 36 -2.63 6.36 -2.97
N GLN A 37 -1.43 5.86 -2.70
CA GLN A 37 -0.24 6.15 -3.51
C GLN A 37 -0.14 5.18 -4.69
N ILE A 38 0.99 5.24 -5.40
CA ILE A 38 1.26 4.44 -6.60
C ILE A 38 1.21 2.93 -6.34
N LEU A 39 0.61 2.19 -7.27
CA LEU A 39 0.63 0.73 -7.29
C LEU A 39 2.06 0.18 -7.55
N PRO A 40 2.31 -1.13 -7.34
CA PRO A 40 3.58 -1.74 -7.73
C PRO A 40 3.77 -1.65 -9.25
N VAL A 41 4.99 -1.34 -9.69
CA VAL A 41 5.33 -1.29 -11.11
C VAL A 41 5.72 -2.70 -11.56
N VAL A 42 5.03 -3.22 -12.58
CA VAL A 42 5.32 -4.52 -13.19
C VAL A 42 5.42 -4.33 -14.70
N VAL A 43 6.58 -4.67 -15.26
CA VAL A 43 6.88 -4.46 -16.68
C VAL A 43 5.94 -5.28 -17.55
N ASN A 44 5.31 -4.64 -18.55
CA ASN A 44 4.38 -5.26 -19.49
C ASN A 44 3.18 -5.99 -18.84
N ALA A 45 2.79 -5.60 -17.63
CA ALA A 45 1.68 -6.22 -16.92
C ALA A 45 0.34 -5.61 -17.30
N ASN A 46 -0.68 -6.46 -17.36
CA ASN A 46 -2.06 -5.99 -17.41
C ASN A 46 -2.57 -5.60 -16.00
N ARG A 47 -3.74 -4.97 -15.95
CA ARG A 47 -4.38 -4.53 -14.69
C ARG A 47 -4.52 -5.65 -13.66
N LYS A 48 -4.90 -6.86 -14.09
CA LYS A 48 -5.05 -8.03 -13.21
C LYS A 48 -3.72 -8.41 -12.56
N THR A 49 -2.66 -8.51 -13.36
CA THR A 49 -1.31 -8.82 -12.86
C THR A 49 -0.79 -7.77 -11.89
N ILE A 50 -1.07 -6.48 -12.12
CA ILE A 50 -0.71 -5.41 -11.18
C ILE A 50 -1.43 -5.61 -9.84
N ILE A 51 -2.75 -5.86 -9.88
CA ILE A 51 -3.54 -6.11 -8.67
C ILE A 51 -3.01 -7.34 -7.93
N GLU A 52 -2.82 -8.47 -8.60
CA GLU A 52 -2.27 -9.70 -8.00
C GLU A 52 -0.88 -9.47 -7.38
N THR A 53 -0.12 -8.53 -7.92
CA THR A 53 1.20 -8.18 -7.39
C THR A 53 1.13 -7.34 -6.10
N CYS A 54 0.01 -6.67 -5.82
CA CYS A 54 -0.17 -5.86 -4.62
C CYS A 54 -0.03 -6.67 -3.32
N LEU A 55 0.58 -6.05 -2.31
CA LEU A 55 0.75 -6.61 -0.96
C LEU A 55 -0.55 -7.15 -0.34
N LYS A 56 -1.70 -6.51 -0.60
CA LYS A 56 -3.01 -6.97 -0.11
C LYS A 56 -3.43 -8.35 -0.63
N ASN A 57 -2.89 -8.78 -1.76
CA ASN A 57 -3.12 -10.10 -2.35
C ASN A 57 -2.09 -11.15 -1.89
N SER A 58 -1.17 -10.78 -0.99
CA SER A 58 -0.26 -11.74 -0.38
C SER A 58 -1.02 -12.75 0.49
N PRO A 59 -0.67 -14.05 0.44
CA PRO A 59 -1.15 -15.03 1.42
C PRO A 59 -0.79 -14.65 2.87
N LEU A 60 0.31 -13.92 3.06
CA LEU A 60 0.75 -13.42 4.38
C LEU A 60 -0.10 -12.25 4.87
N TRP A 61 -0.95 -11.63 4.04
CA TRP A 61 -1.70 -10.44 4.43
C TRP A 61 -2.65 -10.70 5.60
N SER A 62 -3.19 -11.91 5.70
CA SER A 62 -4.08 -12.34 6.78
C SER A 62 -3.38 -12.42 8.15
N THR A 63 -2.05 -12.50 8.19
CA THR A 63 -1.28 -12.56 9.44
C THR A 63 -1.09 -11.18 10.08
N PHE A 64 -1.32 -10.10 9.33
CA PHE A 64 -1.11 -8.74 9.83
C PHE A 64 -2.34 -8.19 10.54
N LYS A 65 -2.11 -7.57 11.70
CA LYS A 65 -3.07 -6.67 12.32
C LYS A 65 -2.99 -5.30 11.66
N LYS A 66 -4.14 -4.76 11.26
CA LYS A 66 -4.22 -3.46 10.57
C LYS A 66 -4.35 -2.33 11.60
N PHE A 67 -3.59 -1.27 11.38
CA PHE A 67 -3.66 -0.02 12.12
C PHE A 67 -3.72 1.14 11.14
N SER A 68 -4.46 2.19 11.48
CA SER A 68 -4.61 3.38 10.65
C SER A 68 -4.10 4.60 11.39
N LEU A 69 -3.23 5.37 10.74
CA LEU A 69 -2.84 6.70 11.23
C LEU A 69 -3.83 7.72 10.69
N VAL A 70 -4.53 8.41 11.58
CA VAL A 70 -5.57 9.40 11.22
C VAL A 70 -5.10 10.85 11.37
N TRP A 71 -4.04 11.08 12.15
CA TRP A 71 -3.53 12.42 12.39
C TRP A 71 -2.52 12.82 11.33
N ASN A 72 -2.80 13.90 10.60
CA ASN A 72 -1.84 14.49 9.67
C ASN A 72 -0.82 15.31 10.46
N MET A 73 0.46 14.93 10.34
CA MET A 73 1.58 15.63 10.99
C MET A 73 2.44 16.41 9.99
N ARG A 74 2.08 16.42 8.70
CA ARG A 74 2.85 17.08 7.63
C ARG A 74 2.42 18.53 7.41
N THR A 75 1.14 18.80 7.57
CA THR A 75 0.54 20.13 7.35
C THR A 75 0.28 20.80 8.68
N GLU A 76 0.29 22.13 8.69
CA GLU A 76 -0.07 22.89 9.88
C GLU A 76 -1.58 22.79 10.15
N THR A 77 -1.99 23.00 11.41
CA THR A 77 -3.41 22.95 11.80
C THR A 77 -4.25 24.00 11.07
N ALA A 78 -3.63 25.09 10.59
CA ALA A 78 -4.28 26.12 9.80
C ALA A 78 -4.52 25.71 8.33
N GLU A 79 -3.88 24.65 7.84
CA GLU A 79 -3.94 24.19 6.44
C GLU A 79 -4.92 23.01 6.25
N GLN A 80 -6.07 23.07 6.92
CA GLN A 80 -7.06 21.98 6.89
C GLN A 80 -7.61 21.77 5.48
N ASP A 81 -7.88 22.85 4.73
CA ASP A 81 -8.38 22.78 3.35
C ASP A 81 -7.44 22.00 2.42
N PHE A 82 -6.12 22.20 2.56
CA PHE A 82 -5.13 21.48 1.76
C PHE A 82 -5.03 20.01 2.19
N THR A 83 -5.16 19.73 3.48
CA THR A 83 -5.22 18.35 4.00
C THR A 83 -6.40 17.60 3.41
N ASP A 84 -7.57 18.23 3.43
CA ASP A 84 -8.80 17.64 2.94
C ASP A 84 -8.72 17.46 1.42
N TRP A 85 -8.23 18.46 0.68
CA TRP A 85 -7.98 18.35 -0.75
C TRP A 85 -7.08 17.14 -1.08
N ARG A 86 -5.96 16.96 -0.37
CA ARG A 86 -5.07 15.80 -0.61
C ARG A 86 -5.77 14.46 -0.35
N LEU A 87 -6.63 14.39 0.67
CA LEU A 87 -7.39 13.19 0.97
C LEU A 87 -8.42 12.87 -0.12
N HIS A 88 -9.10 13.90 -0.65
CA HIS A 88 -10.04 13.74 -1.75
C HIS A 88 -9.32 13.27 -3.03
N LEU A 89 -8.09 13.77 -3.26
CA LEU A 89 -7.25 13.33 -4.39
C LEU A 89 -6.99 11.84 -4.33
N GLY A 90 -6.49 11.37 -3.18
CA GLY A 90 -6.12 9.97 -3.01
C GLY A 90 -7.31 9.01 -2.95
N ASN A 91 -8.51 9.51 -2.64
CA ASN A 91 -9.73 8.71 -2.61
C ASN A 91 -10.47 8.72 -3.96
N GLU A 92 -9.92 9.40 -4.98
CA GLU A 92 -10.56 9.57 -6.28
C GLU A 92 -11.97 10.19 -6.17
N SER A 93 -12.19 11.02 -5.14
CA SER A 93 -13.50 11.60 -4.83
C SER A 93 -13.68 13.01 -5.38
N PHE A 94 -12.70 13.51 -6.14
CA PHE A 94 -12.90 14.75 -6.88
C PHE A 94 -13.82 14.51 -8.06
N THR A 95 -14.86 15.33 -8.15
CA THR A 95 -15.62 15.44 -9.37
C THR A 95 -14.71 16.04 -10.44
N ASN A 96 -14.76 15.46 -11.65
CA ASN A 96 -14.03 15.95 -12.81
C ASN A 96 -14.58 17.31 -13.29
N ASN A 97 -14.35 18.34 -12.49
CA ASN A 97 -14.85 19.69 -12.71
C ASN A 97 -14.27 20.31 -14.01
N CYS A 98 -13.18 19.72 -14.52
CA CYS A 98 -12.49 20.15 -15.74
C CYS A 98 -12.92 19.39 -17.00
N GLN A 99 -13.89 18.45 -16.90
CA GLN A 99 -14.37 17.63 -18.03
C GLN A 99 -13.25 16.93 -18.82
N LEU A 100 -12.20 16.50 -18.13
CA LEU A 100 -11.13 15.69 -18.73
C LEU A 100 -11.72 14.35 -19.23
N GLY A 101 -11.16 13.76 -20.28
CA GLY A 101 -11.65 12.48 -20.80
C GLY A 101 -11.65 11.38 -19.73
N GLU A 102 -12.56 10.41 -19.83
CA GLU A 102 -12.65 9.26 -18.90
C GLU A 102 -11.37 8.42 -18.85
N ASP A 103 -10.47 8.59 -19.82
CA ASP A 103 -9.14 7.99 -19.90
C ASP A 103 -8.08 8.70 -19.04
N VAL A 104 -8.40 9.90 -18.52
CA VAL A 104 -7.48 10.77 -17.77
C VAL A 104 -7.84 10.84 -16.27
N VAL A 105 -9.07 10.48 -15.89
CA VAL A 105 -9.56 10.48 -14.49
C VAL A 105 -9.39 9.12 -13.84
#